data_AF-A0A7Y5RND3-F1
#
_entry.id   AF-A0A7Y5RND3-F1
#
_cell.length_a   1.000
_cell.length_b   1.000
_cell.length_c   1.000
_cell.angle_alpha   90.00
_cell.angle_beta   90.00
_cell.angle_gamma   90.00
#
_symmetry.space_group_name_H-M   'P 1'
#
loop_
_entity.id
_entity.type
_entity.pdbx_description
1 polymer ?
#
loop_
_entity_poly.entity_id
_entity_poly.type
_entity_poly.pdbx_seq_one_letter_code
_entity_poly.pdbx_strand_id
1 'polypeptide(L)'
;MPTPLYSGSPSRLLAYLDCPRRYRMQYLDRPRPLARPQRAHTSVGIATHNVLRDFWDLPVSQRTPAGVAELVRTSWIDVGFRDPEQSAAWRLRVRDAVTDYLRRSDRDNQPVGIERSVSLKTDEVAITGRIDRLDDRDGELVVVDYKTGRQVPTDDDASTSLPLAMYAVASARMFRRPCRRVELH
;
A
#
# COMPACT_ATOMS: atom_id res chain seq x y z
N MET A 1 -15.66 -33.05 -11.77
CA MET A 1 -14.77 -31.89 -11.87
C MET A 1 -14.92 -31.10 -10.57
N PRO A 2 -13.87 -30.89 -9.76
CA PRO A 2 -14.00 -30.06 -8.57
C PRO A 2 -14.38 -28.63 -8.99
N THR A 3 -15.27 -28.00 -8.23
CA THR A 3 -15.65 -26.60 -8.45
C THR A 3 -14.41 -25.72 -8.36
N PRO A 4 -14.13 -24.85 -9.35
CA PRO A 4 -13.01 -23.93 -9.26
C PRO A 4 -13.19 -23.00 -8.05
N LEU A 5 -12.14 -22.85 -7.25
CA LEU A 5 -12.14 -21.89 -6.13
C LEU A 5 -12.33 -20.47 -6.66
N TYR A 6 -13.06 -19.65 -5.92
CA TYR A 6 -13.15 -18.24 -6.24
C TYR A 6 -11.77 -17.58 -6.07
N SER A 7 -11.25 -16.93 -7.10
CA SER A 7 -10.01 -16.17 -7.02
C SER A 7 -10.30 -14.68 -6.85
N GLY A 8 -9.91 -14.12 -5.70
CA GLY A 8 -10.22 -12.76 -5.29
C GLY A 8 -9.04 -12.00 -4.70
N SER A 9 -9.28 -10.73 -4.40
CA SER A 9 -8.39 -9.87 -3.63
C SER A 9 -9.22 -9.08 -2.60
N PRO A 10 -8.61 -8.51 -1.55
CA PRO A 10 -9.35 -7.70 -0.60
C PRO A 10 -10.13 -6.56 -1.26
N SER A 11 -9.55 -5.89 -2.26
CA SER A 11 -10.24 -4.82 -3.01
C SER A 11 -11.46 -5.34 -3.79
N ARG A 12 -11.39 -6.55 -4.36
CA ARG A 12 -12.54 -7.19 -5.05
C ARG A 12 -13.66 -7.52 -4.07
N LEU A 13 -13.31 -8.06 -2.91
CA LEU A 13 -14.28 -8.42 -1.88
C LEU A 13 -14.94 -7.18 -1.30
N LEU A 14 -14.17 -6.15 -0.96
CA LEU A 14 -14.72 -4.86 -0.51
C LEU A 14 -15.62 -4.22 -1.55
N ALA A 15 -15.24 -4.22 -2.84
CA ALA A 15 -16.10 -3.66 -3.88
C ALA A 15 -17.45 -4.38 -3.98
N TYR A 16 -17.50 -5.68 -3.70
CA TYR A 16 -18.76 -6.44 -3.69
C TYR A 16 -19.60 -6.13 -2.45
N LEU A 17 -18.97 -6.10 -1.26
CA LEU A 17 -19.64 -5.77 0.00
C LEU A 17 -20.20 -4.33 -0.01
N ASP A 18 -19.44 -3.39 -0.58
CA ASP A 18 -19.86 -2.01 -0.77
C ASP A 18 -21.03 -1.91 -1.74
N CYS A 19 -20.91 -2.50 -2.94
CA CYS A 19 -22.00 -2.51 -3.92
C CYS A 19 -21.79 -3.62 -4.97
N PRO A 20 -22.66 -4.65 -5.01
CA PRO A 20 -22.55 -5.72 -6.02
C PRO A 20 -22.57 -5.21 -7.47
N ARG A 21 -23.29 -4.12 -7.74
CA ARG A 21 -23.30 -3.47 -9.07
C ARG A 21 -21.96 -2.82 -9.39
N ARG A 22 -21.30 -2.18 -8.41
CA ARG A 22 -19.95 -1.62 -8.57
C ARG A 22 -18.95 -2.74 -8.88
N TYR A 23 -18.99 -3.82 -8.12
CA TYR A 23 -18.16 -5.00 -8.39
C TYR A 23 -18.36 -5.54 -9.82
N ARG A 24 -19.62 -5.71 -10.24
CA ARG A 24 -19.95 -6.18 -11.59
C ARG A 24 -19.36 -5.27 -12.66
N MET A 25 -19.56 -3.96 -12.55
CA MET A 25 -19.03 -2.99 -13.52
C MET A 25 -17.49 -2.98 -13.52
N GLN A 26 -16.86 -3.05 -12.35
CA GLN A 26 -15.40 -2.93 -12.23
C GLN A 26 -14.65 -4.20 -12.64
N TYR A 27 -15.20 -5.40 -12.38
CA TYR A 27 -14.44 -6.65 -12.50
C TYR A 27 -15.03 -7.66 -13.48
N LEU A 28 -16.33 -7.61 -13.80
CA LEU A 28 -17.00 -8.54 -14.70
C LEU A 28 -17.26 -7.92 -16.07
N ASP A 29 -18.15 -6.91 -16.14
CA ASP A 29 -18.56 -6.29 -17.41
C ASP A 29 -17.46 -5.39 -17.98
N ARG A 30 -16.70 -4.72 -17.10
CA ARG A 30 -15.57 -3.83 -17.45
C ARG A 30 -15.87 -2.92 -18.64
N PRO A 31 -17.00 -2.16 -18.64
CA PRO A 31 -17.30 -1.25 -19.73
C PRO A 31 -16.14 -0.25 -19.85
N ARG A 32 -15.63 0.01 -21.06
CA ARG A 32 -14.53 0.96 -21.24
C ARG A 32 -15.02 2.35 -20.87
N PRO A 33 -14.58 2.94 -19.75
CA PRO A 33 -14.92 4.32 -19.47
C PRO A 33 -14.21 5.22 -20.49
N LEU A 34 -14.76 6.40 -20.75
CA LEU A 34 -14.03 7.45 -21.46
C LEU A 34 -12.69 7.65 -20.74
N ALA A 35 -11.59 7.68 -21.51
CA ALA A 35 -10.26 7.90 -20.96
C ALA A 35 -10.27 9.21 -20.16
N ARG A 36 -10.14 9.10 -18.83
CA ARG A 36 -10.00 10.25 -17.96
C ARG A 36 -8.51 10.43 -17.68
N PRO A 37 -7.97 11.65 -17.81
CA PRO A 37 -6.60 11.89 -17.40
C PRO A 37 -6.43 11.53 -15.93
N GLN A 38 -5.26 10.98 -15.60
CA GLN A 38 -4.87 10.74 -14.22
C GLN A 38 -4.97 12.04 -13.43
N ARG A 39 -5.44 11.96 -12.18
CA ARG A 39 -5.58 13.13 -11.30
C ARG A 39 -4.32 13.28 -10.45
N ALA A 40 -3.98 14.51 -10.07
CA ALA A 40 -2.82 14.81 -9.23
C ALA A 40 -2.69 13.90 -8.00
N HIS A 41 -3.79 13.66 -7.26
CA HIS A 41 -3.73 12.82 -6.04
C HIS A 41 -3.33 11.37 -6.33
N THR A 42 -3.66 10.83 -7.51
CA THR A 42 -3.23 9.49 -7.90
C THR A 42 -1.72 9.47 -8.17
N SER A 43 -1.21 10.48 -8.86
CA SER A 43 0.24 10.65 -9.11
C SER A 43 1.02 10.81 -7.81
N VAL A 44 0.53 11.65 -6.91
CA VAL A 44 1.09 11.85 -5.56
C VAL A 44 1.11 10.54 -4.77
N GLY A 45 -0.02 9.82 -4.76
CA GLY A 45 -0.11 8.54 -4.07
C GLY A 45 0.92 7.53 -4.58
N ILE A 46 0.97 7.30 -5.89
CA ILE A 46 1.91 6.35 -6.51
C ILE A 46 3.36 6.76 -6.23
N ALA A 47 3.70 8.04 -6.41
CA ALA A 47 5.06 8.53 -6.15
C ALA A 47 5.47 8.30 -4.69
N THR A 48 4.58 8.57 -3.72
CA THR A 48 4.87 8.34 -2.30
C THR A 48 5.08 6.86 -1.98
N HIS A 49 4.24 5.94 -2.48
CA HIS A 49 4.45 4.50 -2.26
C HIS A 49 5.76 4.02 -2.89
N ASN A 50 6.10 4.49 -4.09
CA ASN A 50 7.38 4.16 -4.74
C ASN A 50 8.58 4.63 -3.89
N VAL A 51 8.55 5.87 -3.40
CA VAL A 51 9.63 6.39 -2.53
C VAL A 51 9.76 5.55 -1.26
N LEU A 52 8.64 5.23 -0.59
CA LEU A 52 8.65 4.44 0.63
C LEU A 52 9.11 3.00 0.40
N ARG A 53 8.82 2.42 -0.77
CA ARG A 53 9.37 1.12 -1.17
C ARG A 53 10.88 1.22 -1.37
N ASP A 54 11.30 2.08 -2.28
CA ASP A 54 12.68 2.15 -2.77
C ASP A 54 13.65 2.64 -1.67
N PHE A 55 13.14 3.35 -0.66
CA PHE A 55 13.92 3.75 0.51
C PHE A 55 14.57 2.57 1.24
N TRP A 56 13.87 1.44 1.35
CA TRP A 56 14.37 0.27 2.08
C TRP A 56 15.45 -0.50 1.31
N ASP A 57 15.60 -0.24 0.01
CA ASP A 57 16.68 -0.76 -0.82
C ASP A 57 17.93 0.13 -0.80
N LEU A 58 17.83 1.35 -0.24
CA LEU A 58 19.00 2.22 -0.08
C LEU A 58 20.00 1.62 0.91
N PRO A 59 21.32 1.73 0.61
CA PRO A 59 22.36 1.51 1.60
C PRO A 59 22.11 2.36 2.85
N VAL A 60 22.43 1.84 4.04
CA VAL A 60 22.20 2.53 5.31
C VAL A 60 22.83 3.94 5.32
N SER A 61 24.02 4.11 4.75
CA SER A 61 24.70 5.41 4.62
C SER A 61 23.94 6.43 3.77
N GLN A 62 23.04 5.97 2.90
CA GLN A 62 22.22 6.80 2.01
C GLN A 62 20.79 7.01 2.53
N ARG A 63 20.40 6.38 3.65
CA ARG A 63 19.10 6.56 4.33
C ARG A 63 19.01 7.91 5.07
N THR A 64 19.31 8.97 4.34
CA THR A 64 19.40 10.37 4.81
C THR A 64 18.30 11.21 4.16
N PRO A 65 18.01 12.43 4.69
CA PRO A 65 17.08 13.35 4.03
C PRO A 65 17.45 13.67 2.57
N ALA A 66 18.75 13.69 2.24
CA ALA A 66 19.21 13.87 0.86
C ALA A 66 18.86 12.67 -0.04
N GLY A 67 19.02 11.44 0.47
CA GLY A 67 18.60 10.23 -0.25
C GLY A 67 17.09 10.19 -0.49
N VAL A 68 16.28 10.57 0.52
CA VAL A 68 14.82 10.70 0.36
C VAL A 68 14.47 11.75 -0.69
N ALA A 69 15.12 12.91 -0.67
CA ALA A 69 14.88 13.96 -1.66
C ALA A 69 15.18 13.49 -3.10
N GLU A 70 16.23 12.69 -3.27
CA GLU A 70 16.58 12.12 -4.56
C GLU A 70 15.56 11.07 -5.02
N LEU A 71 15.13 10.15 -4.13
CA LEU A 71 14.06 9.20 -4.44
C LEU A 71 12.76 9.89 -4.85
N VAL A 72 12.38 10.96 -4.14
CA VAL A 72 11.20 11.75 -4.49
C VAL A 72 11.36 12.41 -5.86
N ARG A 73 12.56 12.89 -6.18
CA ARG A 73 12.85 13.50 -7.48
C ARG A 73 12.72 12.49 -8.62
N THR A 74 13.26 11.27 -8.46
CA THR A 74 13.26 10.23 -9.50
C THR A 74 11.91 9.52 -9.63
N SER A 75 11.17 9.39 -8.53
CA SER A 75 9.84 8.75 -8.50
C SER A 75 8.68 9.68 -8.83
N TRP A 76 8.95 10.98 -9.04
CA TRP A 76 7.88 11.97 -9.26
C TRP A 76 7.15 11.75 -10.59
N ILE A 77 5.82 11.80 -10.53
CA ILE A 77 4.96 11.64 -11.70
C ILE A 77 4.27 12.97 -11.97
N ASP A 78 4.70 13.69 -13.00
CA ASP A 78 4.19 15.03 -13.33
C ASP A 78 2.91 14.98 -14.19
N VAL A 79 1.88 14.29 -13.68
CA VAL A 79 0.62 14.07 -14.41
C VAL A 79 -0.58 14.45 -13.54
N GLY A 80 -1.55 15.14 -14.14
CA GLY A 80 -2.84 15.42 -13.49
C GLY A 80 -2.85 16.65 -12.60
N PHE A 81 -1.74 17.40 -12.56
CA PHE A 81 -1.65 18.71 -11.94
C PHE A 81 -2.22 19.79 -12.85
N ARG A 82 -2.65 20.91 -12.26
CA ARG A 82 -3.15 22.09 -12.97
C ARG A 82 -2.05 22.75 -13.81
N ASP A 83 -0.83 22.81 -13.26
CA ASP A 83 0.35 23.46 -13.84
C ASP A 83 1.64 22.92 -13.17
N PRO A 84 2.83 23.21 -13.75
CA PRO A 84 4.12 22.79 -13.18
C PRO A 84 4.40 23.34 -11.78
N GLU A 85 3.88 24.53 -11.43
CA GLU A 85 4.08 25.14 -10.11
C GLU A 85 3.36 24.34 -9.02
N GLN A 86 2.13 23.91 -9.27
CA GLN A 86 1.37 23.02 -8.39
C GLN A 86 2.09 21.69 -8.22
N SER A 87 2.61 21.11 -9.31
CA SER A 87 3.38 19.86 -9.28
C SER A 87 4.63 20.00 -8.41
N ALA A 88 5.41 21.07 -8.60
CA ALA A 88 6.58 21.37 -7.79
C ALA A 88 6.24 21.55 -6.30
N ALA A 89 5.15 22.26 -5.98
CA ALA A 89 4.69 22.46 -4.60
C ALA A 89 4.31 21.12 -3.94
N TRP A 90 3.62 20.23 -4.65
CA TRP A 90 3.30 18.89 -4.13
C TRP A 90 4.54 18.02 -3.95
N ARG A 91 5.52 18.11 -4.86
CA ARG A 91 6.78 17.37 -4.75
C ARG A 91 7.54 17.73 -3.47
N LEU A 92 7.60 19.03 -3.15
CA LEU A 92 8.19 19.51 -1.90
C LEU A 92 7.43 19.00 -0.68
N ARG A 93 6.09 19.06 -0.69
CA ARG A 93 5.26 18.54 0.41
C ARG A 93 5.47 17.05 0.65
N VAL A 94 5.52 16.24 -0.42
CA VAL A 94 5.77 14.80 -0.32
C VAL A 94 7.17 14.53 0.22
N ARG A 95 8.19 15.24 -0.27
CA ARG A 95 9.55 15.14 0.26
C ARG A 95 9.57 15.37 1.77
N ASP A 96 8.96 16.46 2.23
CA ASP A 96 8.99 16.85 3.64
C ASP A 96 8.22 15.84 4.51
N ALA A 97 7.00 15.46 4.07
CA ALA A 97 6.19 14.47 4.77
C ALA A 97 6.87 13.10 4.88
N VAL A 98 7.44 12.58 3.79
CA VAL A 98 8.15 11.29 3.79
C VAL A 98 9.43 11.37 4.64
N THR A 99 10.17 12.48 4.56
CA THR A 99 11.36 12.70 5.40
C THR A 99 11.00 12.67 6.87
N ASP A 100 9.94 13.36 7.29
CA ASP A 100 9.51 13.44 8.68
C ASP A 100 8.90 12.14 9.19
N TYR A 101 8.21 11.38 8.34
CA TYR A 101 7.76 10.03 8.64
C TYR A 101 8.94 9.08 8.88
N LEU A 102 9.92 9.06 7.96
CA LEU A 102 11.07 8.16 8.07
C LEU A 102 12.02 8.54 9.21
N ARG A 103 12.13 9.82 9.58
CA ARG A 103 12.88 10.25 10.78
C ARG A 103 12.35 9.64 12.07
N ARG A 104 11.03 9.48 12.19
CA ARG A 104 10.35 8.89 13.36
C ARG A 104 10.26 7.36 13.29
N SER A 105 10.54 6.78 12.12
CA SER A 105 10.53 5.34 11.92
C SER A 105 11.84 4.72 12.40
N ASP A 106 11.75 3.50 12.91
CA ASP A 106 12.92 2.65 13.17
C ASP A 106 13.49 2.17 11.82
N ARG A 107 14.52 2.87 11.34
CA ARG A 107 15.15 2.64 10.02
C ARG A 107 16.24 1.58 10.03
N ASP A 108 16.67 1.15 11.22
CA ASP A 108 17.73 0.14 11.38
C ASP A 108 17.13 -1.27 11.34
N ASN A 109 15.86 -1.42 11.72
CA ASN A 109 15.11 -2.65 11.54
C ASN A 109 14.61 -2.81 10.09
N GLN A 110 15.29 -3.65 9.32
CA GLN A 110 14.88 -3.95 7.94
C GLN A 110 13.55 -4.71 7.91
N PRO A 111 12.55 -4.27 7.13
CA PRO A 111 11.31 -4.99 6.97
C PRO A 111 11.51 -6.38 6.37
N VAL A 112 10.71 -7.35 6.83
CA VAL A 112 10.66 -8.72 6.30
C VAL A 112 10.24 -8.75 4.83
N GLY A 113 9.43 -7.78 4.41
CA GLY A 113 9.04 -7.63 3.01
C GLY A 113 8.48 -6.25 2.70
N ILE A 114 8.77 -5.78 1.49
CA ILE A 114 8.22 -4.56 0.89
C ILE A 114 7.44 -4.94 -0.35
N GLU A 115 6.27 -4.32 -0.56
CA GLU A 115 5.34 -4.64 -1.66
C GLU A 115 5.15 -6.15 -1.86
N ARG A 116 5.08 -6.89 -0.74
CA ARG A 116 5.14 -8.36 -0.74
C ARG A 116 3.80 -8.95 -1.15
N SER A 117 3.81 -9.84 -2.14
CA SER A 117 2.61 -10.61 -2.47
C SER A 117 2.33 -11.67 -1.40
N VAL A 118 1.11 -11.68 -0.88
CA VAL A 118 0.63 -12.68 0.08
C VAL A 118 -0.60 -13.38 -0.48
N SER A 119 -0.75 -14.66 -0.14
CA SER A 119 -1.90 -15.45 -0.56
C SER A 119 -2.45 -16.30 0.57
N LEU A 120 -3.77 -16.42 0.58
CA LEU A 120 -4.53 -17.27 1.48
C LEU A 120 -5.42 -18.17 0.61
N LYS A 121 -5.25 -19.49 0.77
CA LYS A 121 -6.09 -20.49 0.10
C LYS A 121 -6.87 -21.27 1.14
N THR A 122 -8.18 -21.32 0.96
CA THR A 122 -9.13 -22.18 1.70
C THR A 122 -9.78 -23.17 0.74
N ASP A 123 -10.73 -23.97 1.24
CA ASP A 123 -11.53 -24.91 0.45
C ASP A 123 -12.57 -24.21 -0.44
N GLU A 124 -12.81 -22.90 -0.24
CA GLU A 124 -13.82 -22.12 -0.97
C GLU A 124 -13.20 -20.97 -1.79
N VAL A 125 -12.12 -20.35 -1.29
CA VAL A 125 -11.55 -19.13 -1.88
C VAL A 125 -10.03 -19.14 -1.89
N ALA A 126 -9.46 -18.53 -2.94
CA ALA A 126 -8.07 -18.11 -3.01
C ALA A 126 -8.00 -16.58 -3.05
N ILE A 127 -7.51 -15.98 -1.97
CA ILE A 127 -7.31 -14.53 -1.86
C ILE A 127 -5.84 -14.22 -2.09
N THR A 128 -5.54 -13.32 -3.01
CA THR A 128 -4.19 -12.79 -3.22
C THR A 128 -4.23 -11.27 -3.06
N GLY A 129 -3.19 -10.72 -2.46
CA GLY A 129 -2.98 -9.28 -2.42
C GLY A 129 -1.52 -8.93 -2.17
N ARG A 130 -1.26 -7.64 -2.08
CA ARG A 130 0.08 -7.08 -1.94
C ARG A 130 0.08 -6.11 -0.78
N ILE A 131 0.95 -6.34 0.19
CA ILE A 131 1.12 -5.49 1.37
C ILE A 131 2.23 -4.49 1.10
N ASP A 132 2.07 -3.24 1.55
CA ASP A 132 3.08 -2.20 1.33
C ASP A 132 4.37 -2.53 2.09
N ARG A 133 4.24 -2.90 3.37
CA ARG A 133 5.37 -3.30 4.23
C ARG A 133 4.97 -4.37 5.25
N LEU A 134 5.91 -5.27 5.53
CA LEU A 134 5.81 -6.30 6.56
C LEU A 134 7.00 -6.19 7.49
N ASP A 135 6.76 -5.86 8.75
CA ASP A 135 7.82 -5.70 9.76
C ASP A 135 7.92 -6.94 10.66
N ASP A 136 9.09 -7.11 11.26
CA ASP A 136 9.34 -8.02 12.38
C ASP A 136 9.43 -7.22 13.67
N ARG A 137 8.61 -7.58 14.66
CA ARG A 137 8.65 -7.03 16.02
C ARG A 137 8.80 -8.21 16.98
N ASP A 138 10.05 -8.56 17.29
CA ASP A 138 10.40 -9.61 18.25
C ASP A 138 9.76 -10.98 17.92
N GLY A 139 9.77 -11.36 16.64
CA GLY A 139 9.21 -12.62 16.16
C GLY A 139 7.74 -12.54 15.73
N GLU A 140 7.04 -11.45 16.04
CA GLU A 140 5.69 -11.17 15.53
C GLU A 140 5.74 -10.31 14.26
N LEU A 141 5.01 -10.75 13.23
CA LEU A 141 4.86 -9.99 11.99
C LEU A 141 3.82 -8.88 12.15
N VAL A 142 4.11 -7.72 11.58
CA VAL A 142 3.20 -6.57 11.56
C VAL A 142 2.99 -6.11 10.12
N VAL A 143 1.74 -6.10 9.66
CA VAL A 143 1.39 -5.57 8.33
C VAL A 143 1.23 -4.06 8.44
N VAL A 144 1.94 -3.32 7.61
CA VAL A 144 1.87 -1.86 7.52
C VAL A 144 1.38 -1.48 6.12
N ASP A 145 0.35 -0.64 6.05
CA ASP A 145 -0.22 -0.10 4.81
C ASP A 145 -0.17 1.42 4.84
N TYR A 146 0.34 2.02 3.75
CA TYR A 146 0.56 3.45 3.68
C TYR A 146 -0.68 4.18 3.15
N LYS A 147 -1.08 5.25 3.81
CA LYS A 147 -2.18 6.13 3.43
C LYS A 147 -1.69 7.53 3.11
N THR A 148 -1.86 7.89 1.85
CA THR A 148 -1.54 9.23 1.31
C THR A 148 -2.74 10.17 1.34
N GLY A 149 -3.79 9.80 2.08
CA GLY A 149 -5.01 10.60 2.26
C GLY A 149 -4.78 11.82 3.15
N ARG A 150 -5.77 12.72 3.19
CA ARG A 150 -5.71 13.91 4.07
C ARG A 150 -6.01 13.60 5.53
N GLN A 151 -6.74 12.53 5.79
CA GLN A 151 -7.11 12.10 7.14
C GLN A 151 -5.99 11.21 7.67
N VAL A 152 -5.53 11.53 8.88
CA VAL A 152 -4.61 10.67 9.62
C VAL A 152 -5.41 9.43 10.06
N PRO A 153 -5.00 8.22 9.68
CA PRO A 153 -5.65 7.00 10.13
C PRO A 153 -5.61 6.87 11.65
N THR A 154 -6.64 6.28 12.22
CA THR A 154 -6.71 5.90 13.63
C THR A 154 -6.43 4.41 13.82
N ASP A 155 -6.09 4.02 15.05
CA ASP A 155 -5.96 2.59 15.39
C ASP A 155 -7.27 1.82 15.16
N ASP A 156 -8.42 2.49 15.33
CA ASP A 156 -9.74 1.91 15.06
C ASP A 156 -9.91 1.62 13.55
N ASP A 157 -9.49 2.55 12.68
CA ASP A 157 -9.51 2.34 11.23
C ASP A 157 -8.67 1.12 10.81
N ALA A 158 -7.53 0.90 11.47
CA ALA A 158 -6.66 -0.25 11.20
C ALA A 158 -7.29 -1.55 11.73
N SER A 159 -7.79 -1.55 12.96
CA SER A 159 -8.34 -2.75 13.62
C SER A 159 -9.64 -3.26 12.99
N THR A 160 -10.44 -2.37 12.40
CA THR A 160 -11.71 -2.70 11.73
C THR A 160 -11.56 -2.98 10.23
N SER A 161 -10.35 -2.80 9.68
CA SER A 161 -10.07 -2.97 8.25
C SER A 161 -10.04 -4.44 7.82
N LEU A 162 -11.08 -4.87 7.12
CA LEU A 162 -11.15 -6.22 6.54
C LEU A 162 -9.96 -6.55 5.62
N PRO A 163 -9.46 -5.66 4.73
CA PRO A 163 -8.25 -5.93 3.96
C PRO A 163 -7.01 -6.20 4.81
N LEU A 164 -6.80 -5.40 5.87
CA LEU A 164 -5.65 -5.60 6.74
C LEU A 164 -5.76 -6.92 7.51
N ALA A 165 -6.95 -7.26 8.01
CA ALA A 165 -7.19 -8.55 8.63
C ALA A 165 -6.89 -9.73 7.68
N MET A 166 -7.31 -9.63 6.41
CA MET A 166 -6.97 -10.63 5.38
C MET A 166 -5.46 -10.73 5.15
N TYR A 167 -4.75 -9.59 5.12
CA TYR A 167 -3.29 -9.56 4.99
C TYR A 167 -2.59 -10.17 6.19
N ALA A 168 -3.03 -9.90 7.42
CA ALA A 168 -2.46 -10.49 8.61
C ALA A 168 -2.59 -12.02 8.60
N VAL A 169 -3.78 -12.54 8.28
CA VAL A 169 -4.03 -13.99 8.18
C VAL A 169 -3.19 -14.63 7.06
N ALA A 170 -3.14 -14.00 5.88
CA ALA A 170 -2.34 -14.49 4.76
C ALA A 170 -0.84 -14.51 5.10
N SER A 171 -0.33 -13.44 5.69
CA SER A 171 1.06 -13.33 6.15
C SER A 171 1.38 -14.39 7.21
N ALA A 172 0.55 -14.53 8.24
CA ALA A 172 0.76 -15.53 9.28
C ALA A 172 0.88 -16.95 8.71
N ARG A 173 -0.01 -17.31 7.79
CA ARG A 173 -0.04 -18.64 7.17
C ARG A 173 1.15 -18.87 6.22
N MET A 174 1.47 -17.87 5.40
CA MET A 174 2.54 -17.97 4.41
C MET A 174 3.93 -18.05 5.06
N PHE A 175 4.17 -17.22 6.08
CA PHE A 175 5.46 -17.14 6.77
C PHE A 175 5.56 -18.08 7.98
N ARG A 176 4.47 -18.76 8.37
CA ARG A 176 4.38 -19.64 9.56
C ARG A 176 4.81 -18.93 10.86
N ARG A 177 4.38 -17.70 11.02
CA ARG A 177 4.72 -16.81 12.15
C ARG A 177 3.46 -16.09 12.65
N PRO A 178 3.39 -15.68 13.92
CA PRO A 178 2.24 -14.89 14.40
C PRO A 178 2.18 -13.55 13.67
N CYS A 179 0.96 -13.12 13.32
CA CYS A 179 0.68 -11.81 12.76
C CYS A 179 -0.70 -11.36 13.26
N ARG A 180 -0.75 -10.65 14.38
CA ARG A 180 -2.00 -10.16 14.99
C ARG A 180 -2.13 -8.64 14.95
N ARG A 181 -1.08 -7.95 14.52
CA ARG A 181 -1.00 -6.50 14.45
C ARG A 181 -1.01 -6.02 13.01
N VAL A 182 -1.77 -4.95 12.79
CA VAL A 182 -1.85 -4.24 11.53
C VAL A 182 -1.83 -2.74 11.82
N GLU A 183 -1.16 -1.97 10.96
CA GLU A 183 -0.94 -0.54 11.16
C GLU A 183 -1.23 0.23 9.86
N LEU A 184 -1.81 1.41 10.00
CA LEU A 184 -2.05 2.35 8.90
C LEU A 184 -1.15 3.57 9.10
N HIS A 185 -0.27 3.85 8.15
CA HIS A 185 0.79 4.86 8.27
C HIS A 185 0.65 5.96 7.23
#